data_AF-A0A914GF91-F1
#
_entry.id   AF-A0A914GF91-F1
#
_cell.length_a   1.000
_cell.length_b   1.000
_cell.length_c   1.000
_cell.angle_alpha   90.00
_cell.angle_beta   90.00
_cell.angle_gamma   90.00
#
_symmetry.space_group_name_H-M   'P 1'
#
loop_
_entity.id
_entity.type
_entity.pdbx_description
1 polymer ?
#
loop_
_entity_poly.entity_id
_entity_poly.type
_entity_poly.pdbx_seq_one_letter_code
_entity_poly.pdbx_strand_id
1 'polypeptide(L)' 'MSRREKLLHELPFGADYAKSARARCKYCEMTIPKGELRLSVRYPSHKFMKMQDNWLHERCFWKSVRKDELSEATIY' A
#
# COMPACT_ATOMS: atom_id res chain seq x y z
N MET A 1 6.59 -5.10 -19.72
CA MET A 1 5.43 -4.79 -18.86
C MET A 1 4.35 -4.19 -19.73
N SER A 2 3.13 -4.69 -19.60
CA SER A 2 1.95 -4.16 -20.29
C SER A 2 1.64 -2.74 -19.77
N ARG A 3 0.95 -1.93 -20.59
CA ARG A 3 0.54 -0.56 -20.23
C ARG A 3 -0.26 -0.52 -18.92
N ARG A 4 -1.03 -1.57 -18.63
CA ARG A 4 -1.86 -1.71 -17.43
C ARG A 4 -1.03 -1.91 -16.16
N GLU A 5 0.03 -2.70 -16.22
CA GLU A 5 0.90 -2.96 -15.06
C GLU A 5 1.67 -1.70 -14.63
N LYS A 6 2.05 -0.84 -15.57
CA LYS A 6 2.66 0.46 -15.28
C LYS A 6 1.72 1.36 -14.49
N LEU A 7 0.48 1.52 -14.94
CA LEU A 7 -0.52 2.36 -14.27
C LEU A 7 -0.82 1.89 -12.84
N LEU A 8 -0.93 0.58 -12.63
CA LEU A 8 -1.14 0.00 -11.30
C LEU A 8 -0.03 0.35 -10.31
N HIS A 9 1.21 0.51 -10.79
CA HIS A 9 2.38 0.87 -9.98
C HIS A 9 2.50 2.38 -9.71
N GLU A 10 1.73 3.20 -10.43
CA GLU A 10 1.69 4.67 -10.27
C GLU A 10 0.52 5.13 -9.39
N LEU A 11 -0.43 4.24 -9.06
CA LEU A 11 -1.51 4.55 -8.14
C LEU A 11 -0.99 4.91 -6.72
N PRO A 12 -1.68 5.83 -6.01
CA PRO A 12 -1.29 6.23 -4.65
C PRO A 12 -1.52 5.11 -3.63
N PHE A 13 -2.44 4.19 -3.91
CA PHE A 13 -2.80 3.09 -3.03
C PHE A 13 -2.67 1.74 -3.74
N GLY A 14 -2.52 0.69 -2.94
CA GLY A 14 -2.48 -0.69 -3.41
C GLY A 14 -3.13 -1.64 -2.41
N ALA A 15 -3.66 -2.73 -2.91
CA ALA A 15 -4.25 -3.80 -2.11
C ALA A 15 -3.73 -5.15 -2.63
N ASP A 16 -3.28 -6.00 -1.71
CA ASP A 16 -2.82 -7.36 -2.03
C ASP A 16 -2.98 -8.26 -0.80
N TYR A 17 -3.04 -9.57 -1.02
CA TYR A 17 -2.86 -10.53 0.05
C TYR A 17 -1.38 -10.73 0.33
N ALA A 18 -1.00 -10.79 1.60
CA ALA A 18 0.40 -10.91 1.99
C ALA A 18 1.02 -12.23 1.48
N LYS A 19 1.91 -12.15 0.49
CA LYS A 19 2.61 -13.34 -0.06
C LYS A 19 3.55 -14.01 0.94
N SER A 20 4.01 -13.27 1.95
CA SER A 20 4.88 -13.77 3.03
C SER A 20 4.72 -12.91 4.29
N ALA A 21 5.13 -13.42 5.45
CA ALA A 21 5.09 -12.71 6.74
C ALA A 21 6.31 -11.81 7.00
N ARG A 22 6.92 -11.23 5.96
CA ARG A 22 8.13 -10.39 6.08
C ARG A 22 7.84 -8.89 6.18
N ALA A 23 6.63 -8.46 5.80
CA ALA A 23 6.24 -7.06 5.88
C ALA A 23 5.89 -6.69 7.32
N ARG A 24 6.36 -5.53 7.79
CA ARG A 24 5.91 -4.92 9.05
C ARG A 24 4.96 -3.76 8.72
N CYS A 25 3.85 -3.71 9.44
CA CYS A 25 2.88 -2.64 9.34
C CYS A 25 3.52 -1.31 9.75
N LYS A 26 3.38 -0.27 8.91
CA LYS A 26 3.98 1.04 9.18
C LYS A 26 3.26 1.86 10.25
N TYR A 27 2.11 1.41 10.75
CA TYR A 27 1.34 2.07 11.80
C TYR A 27 1.55 1.43 13.17
N CYS A 28 1.38 0.11 13.31
CA CYS A 28 1.51 -0.59 14.59
C CYS A 28 2.85 -1.32 14.76
N GLU A 29 3.73 -1.28 13.76
CA GLU A 29 5.05 -1.92 13.74
C GLU A 29 5.07 -3.45 13.91
N MET A 30 3.91 -4.09 13.98
CA MET A 30 3.76 -5.54 14.02
C MET A 30 3.92 -6.15 12.63
N THR A 31 4.33 -7.42 12.58
CA THR A 31 4.41 -8.19 11.33
C THR A 31 3.02 -8.41 10.73
N ILE A 32 2.93 -8.41 9.40
CA ILE A 32 1.71 -8.74 8.65
C ILE A 32 1.78 -10.24 8.28
N PRO A 33 0.91 -11.09 8.82
CA PRO A 33 0.84 -12.52 8.51
C PRO A 33 0.68 -12.82 7.03
N LYS A 34 1.22 -13.95 6.58
CA LYS A 34 1.00 -14.45 5.21
C LYS A 34 -0.49 -14.78 5.02
N GLY A 35 -1.03 -14.40 3.87
CA GLY A 35 -2.43 -14.63 3.50
C GLY A 35 -3.40 -13.57 4.04
N GLU A 36 -2.94 -12.65 4.89
CA GLU A 36 -3.78 -11.56 5.39
C GLU A 36 -3.92 -10.45 4.35
N LEU A 37 -5.08 -9.82 4.29
CA LEU A 37 -5.32 -8.63 3.47
C LEU A 37 -4.50 -7.46 4.00
N ARG A 38 -3.72 -6.84 3.13
CA ARG A 38 -2.93 -5.64 3.45
C ARG A 38 -3.13 -4.56 2.41
N LEU A 39 -3.07 -3.33 2.88
CA LEU A 39 -3.18 -2.14 2.07
C LEU A 39 -1.85 -1.40 2.09
N SER A 40 -1.50 -0.74 0.99
CA SER A 40 -0.29 0.06 0.90
C SER A 40 -0.64 1.49 0.56
N VAL A 41 0.01 2.43 1.25
CA VAL A 41 0.14 3.81 0.76
C VAL A 41 1.50 3.95 0.09
N ARG A 42 1.50 4.47 -1.14
CA ARG A 42 2.67 4.48 -1.99
C ARG A 42 3.26 5.89 -2.00
N TYR A 43 4.51 6.00 -1.51
CA TYR A 43 5.22 7.28 -1.47
C TYR A 43 6.53 7.16 -2.24
N PRO A 44 7.01 8.26 -2.86
CA PRO A 44 8.33 8.27 -3.48
C PRO A 44 9.39 7.99 -2.41
N SER A 45 10.20 6.96 -2.64
CA SER A 45 11.29 6.62 -1.73
C SER A 45 12.39 7.67 -1.84
N HIS A 46 12.75 8.30 -0.72
CA HIS A 46 13.89 9.20 -0.64
C HIS A 46 15.20 8.56 -1.09
N LYS A 47 15.34 7.24 -0.95
CA LYS A 47 16.58 6.51 -1.26
C LYS A 47 16.64 5.95 -2.67
N PHE A 48 15.49 5.58 -3.25
CA PHE A 48 15.46 4.74 -4.45
C PHE A 48 14.80 5.38 -5.68
N MET A 49 14.46 6.68 -5.64
CA MET A 49 13.81 7.41 -6.76
C MET A 49 12.62 6.66 -7.40
N LYS A 50 12.01 5.77 -6.63
CA LYS A 50 10.93 4.86 -7.04
C LYS A 50 9.84 4.92 -6.00
N MET A 51 8.61 4.70 -6.44
CA MET A 51 7.46 4.54 -5.55
C MET A 51 7.66 3.30 -4.67
N GLN A 52 7.46 3.46 -3.36
CA GLN A 52 7.63 2.40 -2.37
C GLN A 52 6.29 2.13 -1.68
N ASP A 53 5.91 0.85 -1.63
CA ASP A 53 4.73 0.40 -0.90
C ASP A 53 4.99 0.41 0.61
N ASN A 54 4.24 1.24 1.34
CA ASN A 54 4.21 1.20 2.79
C ASN A 54 3.02 0.36 3.24
N TRP A 55 3.30 -0.92 3.49
CA TRP A 55 2.29 -1.90 3.89
C TRP A 55 1.73 -1.62 5.29
N LEU A 56 0.42 -1.76 5.40
CA LEU A 56 -0.40 -1.57 6.59
C LEU A 56 -1.38 -2.74 6.69
N HIS A 57 -1.73 -3.15 7.91
CA HIS A 57 -2.93 -3.98 8.11
C HIS A 57 -4.16 -3.22 7.61
N GLU A 58 -5.16 -3.95 7.13
CA GLU A 58 -6.43 -3.38 6.65
C GLU A 58 -7.06 -2.43 7.68
N ARG A 59 -7.11 -2.84 8.96
CA ARG A 59 -7.60 -1.98 10.05
C ARG A 59 -6.70 -0.77 10.36
N CYS A 60 -5.39 -0.90 10.16
CA CYS A 60 -4.43 0.16 10.44
C CYS A 60 -4.44 1.23 9.35
N PHE A 61 -4.69 0.83 8.12
CA PHE A 61 -4.77 1.73 6.97
C PHE A 61 -5.75 2.88 7.21
N TRP A 62 -6.98 2.56 7.61
CA TRP A 62 -8.04 3.54 7.88
C TRP A 62 -7.76 4.47 9.06
N LYS A 63 -6.82 4.10 9.94
CA LYS A 63 -6.34 4.97 11.02
C LYS A 63 -5.20 5.90 10.57
N SER A 64 -4.47 5.50 9.52
CA SER A 64 -3.30 6.21 9.02
C SER A 64 -3.61 7.17 7.87
N VAL A 65 -4.59 6.84 7.03
CA VAL A 65 -4.95 7.65 5.86
C VAL A 65 -5.78 8.85 6.29
N ARG A 66 -5.42 10.04 5.80
CA ARG A 66 -6.22 11.24 6.02
C ARG A 66 -7.38 11.28 5.02
N LYS A 67 -8.53 11.75 5.48
CA LYS A 67 -9.79 11.71 4.70
C LYS A 67 -9.76 12.57 3.43
N ASP A 68 -8.91 13.59 3.41
CA ASP A 68 -8.64 14.45 2.24
C ASP A 68 -7.86 13.75 1.12
N GLU A 69 -7.18 12.65 1.42
CA GLU A 69 -6.42 11.87 0.43
C GLU A 69 -7.28 10.79 -0.26
N LEU A 70 -8.53 10.59 0.19
CA LEU A 70 -9.47 9.65 -0.40
C LEU A 70 -10.32 10.36 -1.46
N SER A 71 -10.11 10.04 -2.74
CA SER A 71 -10.91 10.56 -3.86
C SER A 71 -11.61 9.44 -4.63
N GLU A 72 -12.79 9.75 -5.19
CA GLU A 72 -13.59 8.83 -6.03
C GLU A 72 -12.85 8.33 -7.28
N ALA A 73 -11.79 9.03 -7.70
CA ALA A 73 -11.00 8.74 -8.89
C ALA A 73 -10.21 7.40 -8.85
N THR A 74 -10.40 6.59 -7.80
CA THR A 74 -9.67 5.32 -7.58
C THR A 74 -10.54 4.08 -7.83
N ILE A 75 -11.80 4.23 -8.26
CA ILE A 75 -12.79 3.12 -8.34
C ILE A 75 -13.06 2.59 -9.78
N TYR A 76 -12.59 3.24 -10.85
CA TYR A 76 -12.79 2.76 -12.24
C TYR A 76 -11.50 2.57 -13.03
#